data_AF-A0A536SX71-F1
#
_entry.id   AF-A0A536SX71-F1
#
_cell.length_a   1.000
_cell.length_b   1.000
_cell.length_c   1.000
_cell.angle_alpha   90.00
_cell.angle_beta   90.00
_cell.angle_gamma   90.00
#
_symmetry.space_group_name_H-M   'P 1'
#
loop_
_entity.id
_entity.type
_entity.pdbx_description
1 polymer ?
#
loop_
_entity_poly.entity_id
_entity_poly.type
_entity_poly.pdbx_seq_one_letter_code
_entity_poly.pdbx_strand_id
1 'polypeptide(L)'
;MNRLVLVLLAAFSAAFSIGVYPQNRSAQLDQAYDEVRTAYTALQQASARRDQGVESLPGERTGSAAGGSRPNENYFARQAILEQEIELARKRYEAALKRWNDLK
;
A
#
# COMPACT_ATOMS: atom_id res chain seq x y z
N MET A 1 32.04 28.06 -54.12
CA MET A 1 30.94 28.59 -54.94
C MET A 1 30.33 27.42 -55.70
N ASN A 2 29.11 27.01 -55.36
CA ASN A 2 28.10 26.57 -56.31
C ASN A 2 26.76 26.50 -55.56
N ARG A 3 25.84 27.33 -56.05
CA ARG A 3 24.57 27.67 -55.45
C ARG A 3 23.50 26.71 -55.96
N LEU A 4 22.57 26.34 -55.08
CA LEU A 4 21.12 26.27 -55.32
C LEU A 4 20.60 25.43 -56.51
N VAL A 5 20.01 24.27 -56.20
CA VAL A 5 18.76 23.74 -56.82
C VAL A 5 18.02 22.99 -55.70
N LEU A 6 17.07 23.62 -54.99
CA LEU A 6 15.61 23.58 -55.19
C LEU A 6 14.95 22.18 -55.05
N VAL A 7 14.45 21.93 -53.82
CA VAL A 7 13.10 21.47 -53.43
C VAL A 7 12.37 20.42 -54.29
N LEU A 8 12.05 19.27 -53.66
CA LEU A 8 10.86 18.42 -53.87
C LEU A 8 10.76 17.49 -52.63
N LEU A 9 10.01 17.82 -51.58
CA LEU A 9 8.57 17.59 -51.35
C LEU A 9 8.12 16.12 -51.43
N ALA A 10 7.41 15.71 -50.37
CA ALA A 10 6.45 14.61 -50.24
C ALA A 10 6.92 13.23 -49.71
N ALA A 11 6.54 13.01 -48.44
CA ALA A 11 5.75 11.88 -47.97
C ALA A 11 6.33 10.46 -48.05
N PHE A 12 6.66 9.89 -46.89
CA PHE A 12 6.03 8.62 -46.52
C PHE A 12 5.93 8.47 -45.00
N SER A 13 4.68 8.46 -44.56
CA SER A 13 4.23 8.10 -43.23
C SER A 13 4.65 6.66 -42.90
N ALA A 14 5.39 6.46 -41.81
CA ALA A 14 5.41 5.17 -41.13
C ALA A 14 4.73 5.36 -39.77
N ALA A 15 3.48 4.92 -39.73
CA ALA A 15 2.62 4.94 -38.57
C ALA A 15 3.29 4.22 -37.39
N PHE A 16 3.61 4.96 -36.32
CA PHE A 16 3.78 4.37 -35.00
C PHE A 16 2.38 4.14 -34.41
N SER A 17 1.77 3.02 -34.74
CA SER A 17 0.54 2.57 -34.11
C SER A 17 0.52 1.06 -34.04
N ILE A 18 1.32 0.50 -33.12
CA ILE A 18 1.12 -0.87 -32.66
C ILE A 18 0.62 -0.75 -31.22
N GLY A 19 -0.71 -0.87 -31.07
CA GLY A 19 -1.36 -0.92 -29.76
C GLY A 19 -0.92 -2.16 -28.99
N VAL A 20 -0.36 -1.94 -27.79
CA VAL A 20 0.05 -2.99 -26.85
C VAL A 20 -1.03 -3.12 -25.77
N TYR A 21 -2.21 -3.70 -26.05
CA TYR A 21 -3.35 -3.54 -25.11
C TYR A 21 -4.22 -4.72 -24.65
N PRO A 22 -4.02 -6.01 -25.02
CA PRO A 22 -4.75 -7.10 -24.33
C PRO A 22 -3.91 -7.91 -23.32
N GLN A 23 -2.64 -8.22 -23.62
CA GLN A 23 -1.85 -9.17 -22.80
C GLN A 23 -1.38 -8.59 -21.45
N ASN A 24 -1.24 -7.25 -21.37
CA ASN A 24 -0.81 -6.58 -20.14
C ASN A 24 -1.93 -6.42 -19.11
N ARG A 25 -3.20 -6.37 -19.51
CA ARG A 25 -4.31 -6.11 -18.59
C ARG A 25 -4.58 -7.28 -17.65
N SER A 26 -4.56 -8.51 -18.17
CA SER A 26 -4.74 -9.71 -17.34
C SER A 26 -3.62 -9.83 -16.30
N ALA A 27 -2.36 -9.66 -16.73
CA ALA A 27 -1.22 -9.69 -15.81
C ALA A 27 -1.28 -8.58 -14.75
N GLN A 28 -1.71 -7.36 -15.12
CA GLN A 28 -1.90 -6.27 -14.15
C GLN A 28 -3.05 -6.54 -13.18
N LEU A 29 -4.11 -7.20 -13.63
CA LEU A 29 -5.25 -7.56 -12.79
C LEU A 29 -4.89 -8.68 -11.82
N ASP A 30 -4.15 -9.70 -12.27
CA ASP A 30 -3.63 -10.78 -11.41
C ASP A 30 -2.69 -10.21 -10.34
N GLN A 31 -1.76 -9.33 -10.75
CA GLN A 31 -0.88 -8.64 -9.80
C GLN A 31 -1.67 -7.80 -8.79
N ALA A 32 -2.67 -7.03 -9.24
CA ALA A 32 -3.48 -6.22 -8.34
C ALA A 32 -4.30 -7.08 -7.37
N TYR A 33 -4.77 -8.26 -7.80
CA TYR A 33 -5.43 -9.21 -6.92
C TYR A 33 -4.48 -9.77 -5.85
N ASP A 34 -3.25 -10.14 -6.22
CA ASP A 34 -2.23 -10.58 -5.28
C ASP A 34 -1.83 -9.49 -4.27
N GLU A 35 -1.76 -8.23 -4.72
CA GLU A 35 -1.57 -7.07 -3.86
C GLU A 35 -2.70 -6.93 -2.82
N VAL A 36 -3.97 -7.09 -3.24
CA VAL A 36 -5.13 -7.08 -2.33
C VAL A 36 -5.04 -8.19 -1.30
N ARG A 37 -4.76 -9.42 -1.72
CA ARG A 37 -4.66 -10.59 -0.83
C ARG A 37 -3.54 -10.40 0.21
N THR A 38 -2.40 -9.88 -0.24
CA THR A 38 -1.25 -9.62 0.62
C THR A 38 -1.57 -8.52 1.63
N ALA A 39 -2.14 -7.40 1.18
CA ALA A 39 -2.52 -6.29 2.05
C ALA A 39 -3.61 -6.68 3.06
N TYR A 40 -4.58 -7.50 2.66
CA TYR A 40 -5.60 -8.04 3.55
C TYR A 40 -4.98 -8.90 4.65
N THR A 41 -4.06 -9.80 4.29
CA THR A 41 -3.37 -10.65 5.26
C THR A 41 -2.57 -9.81 6.25
N ALA A 42 -1.87 -8.77 5.77
CA ALA A 42 -1.14 -7.84 6.63
C ALA A 42 -2.08 -7.09 7.61
N LEU A 43 -3.27 -6.69 7.15
CA LEU A 43 -4.29 -6.08 8.02
C LEU A 43 -4.78 -7.05 9.09
N GLN A 44 -5.04 -8.32 8.73
CA GLN A 44 -5.44 -9.34 9.71
C GLN A 44 -4.35 -9.58 10.75
N GLN A 45 -3.09 -9.65 10.33
CA GLN A 45 -1.95 -9.80 11.23
C GLN A 45 -1.78 -8.58 12.17
N ALA A 46 -1.91 -7.36 11.67
CA ALA A 46 -1.86 -6.15 12.49
C ALA A 46 -2.99 -6.13 13.52
N SER A 47 -4.20 -6.50 13.10
CA SER A 47 -5.37 -6.61 13.99
C SER A 47 -5.13 -7.64 15.09
N ALA A 48 -4.64 -8.82 14.72
CA ALA A 48 -4.29 -9.88 15.68
C ALA A 48 -3.22 -9.44 16.68
N ARG A 49 -2.17 -8.72 16.24
CA ARG A 49 -1.15 -8.17 17.15
C ARG A 49 -1.74 -7.18 18.14
N ARG A 50 -2.66 -6.31 17.71
CA ARG A 50 -3.34 -5.38 18.61
C ARG A 50 -4.18 -6.13 19.63
N ASP A 51 -4.98 -7.08 19.20
CA ASP A 51 -5.87 -7.84 20.08
C ASP A 51 -5.07 -8.67 21.11
N GLN A 52 -3.94 -9.25 20.70
CA GLN A 52 -2.99 -9.92 21.61
C GLN A 52 -2.26 -8.93 22.52
N GLY A 53 -2.11 -7.67 22.10
CA GLY A 53 -1.41 -6.61 22.80
C GLY A 53 -2.25 -5.82 23.80
N VAL A 54 -3.53 -6.15 24.02
CA VAL A 54 -4.42 -5.39 24.91
C VAL A 54 -3.93 -5.40 26.37
N GLU A 55 -3.40 -6.52 26.83
CA GLU A 55 -2.92 -6.64 28.21
C GLU A 55 -1.61 -5.87 28.43
N SER A 56 -1.41 -5.36 29.65
CA SER A 56 -0.16 -4.72 30.04
C SER A 56 0.97 -5.76 30.15
N LEU A 57 2.14 -5.41 29.61
CA LEU A 57 3.35 -6.23 29.73
C LEU A 57 4.10 -5.92 31.05
N PRO A 58 5.06 -6.79 31.45
CA PRO A 58 5.96 -6.47 32.55
C PRO A 58 6.65 -5.12 32.36
N GLY A 59 6.68 -4.29 33.41
CA GLY A 59 7.25 -2.94 33.36
C GLY A 59 6.33 -1.85 32.79
N GLU A 60 5.19 -2.22 32.22
CA GLU A 60 4.18 -1.26 31.71
C GLU A 60 3.13 -0.87 32.75
N ARG A 61 3.29 -1.35 33.98
CA ARG A 61 2.43 -0.99 35.10
C ARG A 61 3.24 -0.31 36.19
N THR A 62 2.66 0.72 36.78
CA THR A 62 3.24 1.43 37.92
C THR A 62 2.28 1.37 39.11
N GLY A 63 2.81 0.98 40.26
CA GLY A 63 2.07 0.92 41.53
C GLY A 63 1.71 2.31 42.05
N SER A 64 0.65 2.40 42.85
CA SER A 64 0.28 3.60 43.60
C SER A 64 0.54 3.41 45.09
N ALA A 65 0.79 4.51 45.82
CA ALA A 65 0.99 4.49 47.27
C ALA A 65 -0.23 3.94 48.04
N ALA A 66 -1.43 3.95 47.42
CA ALA A 66 -2.66 3.42 47.99
C ALA A 66 -2.90 1.92 47.68
N GLY A 67 -1.91 1.19 47.16
CA GLY A 67 -1.98 -0.25 46.96
C GLY A 67 -2.58 -0.71 45.62
N GLY A 68 -2.74 0.19 44.64
CA GLY A 68 -3.20 -0.14 43.29
C GLY A 68 -2.07 -0.20 42.26
N SER A 69 -2.40 -0.57 41.03
CA SER A 69 -1.48 -0.56 39.90
C SER A 69 -2.22 -0.10 38.64
N ARG A 70 -1.61 0.74 37.83
CA ARG A 70 -2.19 1.24 36.57
C ARG A 70 -1.20 1.15 35.41
N PRO A 71 -1.67 1.04 34.16
CA PRO A 71 -0.80 1.18 33.00
C PRO A 71 -0.07 2.53 33.02
N ASN A 72 1.19 2.52 32.58
CA ASN A 72 2.04 3.70 32.50
C ASN A 72 2.26 4.15 31.05
N GLU A 73 3.13 5.14 30.84
CA GLU A 73 3.38 5.72 29.52
C GLU A 73 3.89 4.70 28.50
N ASN A 74 4.67 3.69 28.93
CA ASN A 74 5.17 2.65 28.04
C ASN A 74 4.02 1.80 27.45
N TYR A 75 3.01 1.47 28.27
CA TYR A 75 1.80 0.82 27.79
C TYR A 75 1.13 1.66 26.69
N PHE A 76 0.85 2.92 26.96
CA PHE A 76 0.11 3.78 26.03
C PHE A 76 0.90 4.04 24.74
N ALA A 77 2.22 4.22 24.83
CA ALA A 77 3.08 4.34 23.66
C ALA A 77 3.00 3.09 22.78
N ARG A 78 3.05 1.89 23.38
CA ARG A 78 2.90 0.64 22.65
C ARG A 78 1.51 0.48 22.02
N GLN A 79 0.44 0.83 22.75
CA GLN A 79 -0.91 0.81 22.19
C GLN A 79 -1.04 1.73 20.97
N ALA A 80 -0.49 2.94 21.04
CA ALA A 80 -0.51 3.87 19.92
C ALA A 80 0.22 3.32 18.68
N ILE A 81 1.34 2.61 18.87
CA ILE A 81 2.05 1.93 17.77
C ILE A 81 1.18 0.84 17.14
N LEU A 82 0.55 -0.01 17.96
CA LEU A 82 -0.34 -1.07 17.48
C LEU A 82 -1.54 -0.51 16.68
N GLU A 83 -2.11 0.59 17.15
CA GLU A 83 -3.19 1.30 16.43
C GLU A 83 -2.71 1.89 15.10
N GLN A 84 -1.52 2.51 15.10
CA GLN A 84 -0.92 3.04 13.88
C GLN A 84 -0.61 1.94 12.85
N GLU A 85 -0.15 0.77 13.29
CA GLU A 85 0.10 -0.39 12.42
C GLU A 85 -1.18 -0.87 11.73
N ILE A 86 -2.29 -0.97 12.47
CA ILE A 86 -3.60 -1.32 11.90
C ILE A 86 -4.01 -0.29 10.85
N GLU A 87 -3.91 1.00 11.19
CA GLU A 87 -4.37 2.06 10.30
C GLU A 87 -3.54 2.12 9.01
N LEU A 88 -2.22 1.93 9.12
CA LEU A 88 -1.36 1.83 7.95
C LEU A 88 -1.70 0.60 7.09
N ALA A 89 -1.94 -0.55 7.70
CA ALA A 89 -2.33 -1.76 6.98
C ALA A 89 -3.70 -1.62 6.31
N ARG A 90 -4.65 -0.95 6.97
CA ARG A 90 -5.99 -0.63 6.43
C ARG A 90 -5.87 0.24 5.19
N LYS A 91 -5.14 1.35 5.27
CA LYS A 91 -4.92 2.25 4.11
C LYS A 91 -4.29 1.53 2.93
N ARG A 92 -3.33 0.64 3.18
CA ARG A 92 -2.71 -0.18 2.12
C ARG A 92 -3.72 -1.13 1.48
N TYR A 93 -4.55 -1.80 2.29
CA TYR A 93 -5.59 -2.69 1.79
C TYR A 93 -6.63 -1.92 0.95
N GLU A 94 -7.10 -0.77 1.43
CA GLU A 94 -8.05 0.07 0.70
C GLU A 94 -7.48 0.58 -0.63
N ALA A 95 -6.21 1.00 -0.64
CA ALA A 95 -5.54 1.43 -1.87
C ALA A 95 -5.39 0.29 -2.88
N ALA A 96 -4.97 -0.91 -2.43
CA ALA A 96 -4.87 -2.09 -3.28
C ALA A 96 -6.26 -2.50 -3.84
N LEU A 97 -7.29 -2.48 -2.99
CA LEU A 97 -8.66 -2.81 -3.38
C LEU A 97 -9.19 -1.84 -4.42
N LYS A 98 -8.93 -0.53 -4.24
CA LYS A 98 -9.28 0.49 -5.22
C LYS A 98 -8.60 0.21 -6.55
N ARG A 99 -7.29 -0.06 -6.56
CA ARG A 99 -6.53 -0.34 -7.79
C ARG A 99 -7.08 -1.57 -8.53
N TRP A 100 -7.37 -2.65 -7.82
CA TRP A 100 -7.95 -3.86 -8.42
C TRP A 100 -9.32 -3.58 -9.04
N ASN A 101 -10.18 -2.83 -8.33
CA ASN A 101 -11.50 -2.43 -8.85
C ASN A 101 -11.39 -1.53 -10.09
N ASP A 102 -10.42 -0.62 -10.15
CA ASP A 102 -10.20 0.26 -11.30
C ASP A 102 -9.75 -0.52 -12.56
N LEU A 103 -9.17 -1.71 -12.40
CA LEU A 103 -8.67 -2.56 -13.50
C LEU A 103 -9.70 -3.58 -14.02
N LYS A 104 -10.71 -3.88 -13.19
CA LYS A 104 -11.79 -4.82 -13.50
C LYS A 104 -12.71 -4.23 -14.57
#